data_AF-A0A9X0CV31-F1
#
_entry.id   AF-A0A9X0CV31-F1
#
_cell.length_a   1.000
_cell.length_b   1.000
_cell.length_c   1.000
_cell.angle_alpha   90.00
_cell.angle_beta   90.00
_cell.angle_gamma   90.00
#
_symmetry.space_group_name_H-M   'P 1'
#
loop_
_entity.id
_entity.type
_entity.pdbx_description
1 polymer ?
#
loop_
_entity_poly.entity_id
_entity_poly.type
_entity_poly.pdbx_seq_one_letter_code
_entity_poly.pdbx_strand_id
1 'polypeptide(L)'
;MFFFFSAADDIPHADEVRTLIKDIWDLRIAKLRKSIDIMVSQQEVYARLDDLSLMEINVIRPFLTQALDHMHNLRCHVAENPSNT
;
A
#
# COMPACT_ATOMS: atom_id res chain seq x y z
N MET A 1 -0.25 -1.76 13.17
CA MET A 1 -1.07 -2.54 14.11
C MET A 1 -0.38 -2.91 15.44
N PHE A 2 0.95 -2.84 15.55
CA PHE A 2 1.69 -3.23 16.77
C PHE A 2 1.66 -2.25 17.96
N PHE A 3 1.04 -1.06 17.84
CA PHE A 3 1.28 0.01 18.83
C PHE A 3 0.28 0.09 20.00
N PHE A 4 -0.88 -0.55 19.95
CA PHE A 4 -1.96 -0.27 20.93
C PHE A 4 -2.10 -1.30 22.08
N PHE A 5 -1.19 -2.25 22.21
CA PHE A 5 -1.36 -3.35 23.18
C PHE A 5 -0.76 -3.08 24.56
N SER A 6 0.12 -2.09 24.73
CA SER A 6 0.89 -1.98 25.97
C SER A 6 0.30 -1.07 27.05
N ALA A 7 -0.74 -0.28 26.76
CA ALA A 7 -1.27 0.74 27.68
C ALA A 7 -2.82 0.82 27.63
N ALA A 8 -3.50 -0.29 27.39
CA ALA A 8 -4.97 -0.31 27.32
C ALA A 8 -5.63 -0.05 28.68
N ASP A 9 -4.96 -0.44 29.77
CA ASP A 9 -5.48 -0.30 31.14
C ASP A 9 -5.50 1.15 31.65
N ASP A 10 -4.70 2.03 31.03
CA ASP A 10 -4.59 3.45 31.39
C ASP A 10 -5.59 4.35 30.64
N ILE A 11 -6.31 3.80 29.65
CA ILE A 11 -7.18 4.57 28.76
C ILE A 11 -8.65 4.17 29.00
N PRO A 12 -9.51 5.10 29.46
CA PRO A 12 -10.95 4.82 29.53
C PRO A 12 -11.50 4.59 28.11
N HIS A 13 -12.34 3.57 27.93
CA HIS A 13 -12.89 3.14 26.64
C HIS A 13 -11.84 2.71 25.59
N ALA A 14 -10.71 2.14 26.02
CA ALA A 14 -9.62 1.72 25.15
C ALA A 14 -10.05 0.83 23.96
N ASP A 15 -11.06 -0.03 24.14
CA ASP A 15 -11.55 -0.92 23.08
C ASP A 15 -12.31 -0.19 21.96
N GLU A 16 -13.10 0.83 22.32
CA GLU A 16 -13.81 1.67 21.35
C GLU A 16 -12.80 2.48 20.53
N VAL A 17 -11.83 3.10 21.21
CA VAL A 17 -10.75 3.87 20.56
C VAL A 17 -9.93 2.96 19.64
N ARG A 18 -9.60 1.74 20.08
CA ARG A 18 -8.89 0.73 19.28
C ARG A 18 -9.68 0.37 18.02
N THR A 19 -11.00 0.18 18.15
CA THR A 19 -11.88 -0.14 17.03
C THR A 19 -11.91 0.99 16.01
N LEU A 20 -12.11 2.23 16.45
CA LEU A 20 -12.11 3.41 15.57
C LEU A 20 -10.79 3.59 14.83
N ILE A 21 -9.65 3.41 15.51
CA ILE A 21 -8.32 3.49 14.89
C ILE A 21 -8.15 2.38 13.85
N LYS A 22 -8.61 1.16 14.15
CA LYS A 22 -8.58 0.03 13.21
C LYS A 22 -9.42 0.33 11.97
N ASP A 23 -10.62 0.84 12.13
CA ASP A 23 -11.51 1.18 11.01
C ASP A 23 -10.90 2.26 10.11
N ILE A 24 -10.30 3.31 10.71
CA ILE A 24 -9.59 4.37 9.97
C ILE A 24 -8.41 3.77 9.19
N TRP A 25 -7.62 2.91 9.83
CA TRP A 25 -6.49 2.24 9.19
C TRP A 25 -6.94 1.37 8.01
N ASP A 26 -7.95 0.52 8.23
CA ASP A 26 -8.47 -0.40 7.22
C ASP A 26 -9.05 0.36 6.02
N LEU A 27 -9.79 1.46 6.27
CA LEU A 27 -10.29 2.35 5.22
C LEU A 27 -9.16 2.99 4.40
N ARG A 28 -8.10 3.46 5.07
CA ARG A 28 -6.98 4.11 4.38
C ARG A 28 -6.16 3.11 3.57
N ILE A 29 -5.91 1.90 4.09
CA ILE A 29 -5.28 0.82 3.33
C ILE A 29 -6.13 0.40 2.13
N ALA A 30 -7.46 0.36 2.26
CA ALA A 30 -8.34 0.05 1.13
C ALA A 30 -8.24 1.11 0.02
N LYS A 31 -8.21 2.41 0.37
CA LYS A 31 -8.00 3.49 -0.60
C LYS A 31 -6.63 3.39 -1.30
N LEU A 32 -5.58 3.13 -0.53
CA LEU A 32 -4.22 2.95 -1.06
C LEU A 32 -4.17 1.79 -2.06
N ARG A 33 -4.73 0.63 -1.70
CA ARG A 33 -4.79 -0.54 -2.60
C ARG A 33 -5.53 -0.22 -3.89
N LYS A 34 -6.67 0.45 -3.81
CA LYS A 34 -7.43 0.87 -4.99
C LYS A 34 -6.62 1.80 -5.89
N SER A 35 -5.88 2.75 -5.31
CA SER A 35 -5.02 3.65 -6.09
C SER A 35 -3.88 2.91 -6.79
N ILE A 36 -3.29 1.91 -6.13
CA ILE A 36 -2.23 1.06 -6.71
C ILE A 36 -2.79 0.21 -7.85
N ASP A 37 -3.98 -0.36 -7.67
CA ASP A 37 -4.66 -1.17 -8.69
C ASP A 37 -4.93 -0.36 -9.97
N ILE A 38 -5.37 0.89 -9.83
CA ILE A 38 -5.54 1.82 -10.94
C ILE A 38 -4.20 2.10 -11.64
N MET A 39 -3.13 2.40 -10.88
CA MET A 39 -1.79 2.62 -11.45
C MET A 39 -1.28 1.42 -12.26
N VAL A 40 -1.43 0.21 -11.71
CA VAL A 40 -0.98 -1.04 -12.34
C VAL A 40 -1.78 -1.36 -13.59
N SER A 41 -3.11 -1.23 -13.52
CA SER A 41 -4.01 -1.51 -14.65
C SER A 41 -3.86 -0.53 -15.81
N GLN A 42 -3.64 0.76 -15.51
CA GLN A 42 -3.37 1.80 -16.51
C GLN A 42 -1.92 1.81 -16.99
N GLN A 43 -1.07 0.94 -16.42
CA GLN A 43 0.34 0.84 -16.76
C GLN A 43 1.14 2.13 -16.54
N GLU A 44 0.67 3.00 -15.66
CA GLU A 44 1.24 4.31 -15.37
C GLU A 44 2.69 4.20 -14.88
N VAL A 45 3.56 5.07 -15.41
CA VAL A 45 4.98 5.14 -15.01
C VAL A 45 5.15 5.96 -13.72
N TYR A 46 4.16 6.77 -13.37
CA TYR A 46 4.18 7.65 -12.23
C TYR A 46 2.83 7.67 -11.52
N ALA A 47 2.84 7.50 -10.20
CA ALA A 47 1.68 7.73 -9.36
C ALA A 47 2.03 8.69 -8.23
N ARG A 48 1.19 9.71 -8.06
CA ARG A 48 1.24 10.60 -6.91
C ARG A 48 0.22 10.14 -5.89
N LEU A 49 0.70 9.85 -4.68
CA LEU A 49 -0.13 9.47 -3.54
C LEU A 49 0.05 10.53 -2.46
N ASP A 50 -0.88 11.47 -2.38
CA ASP A 50 -0.89 12.50 -1.34
C ASP A 50 -1.42 11.93 0.00
N ASP A 51 -1.02 12.57 1.11
CA ASP A 51 -1.51 12.29 2.48
C ASP A 51 -1.26 10.87 3.01
N LEU A 52 -0.20 10.18 2.56
CA LEU A 52 0.21 8.89 3.15
C LEU A 52 1.06 9.09 4.40
N SER A 53 0.73 8.35 5.45
CA SER A 53 1.55 8.26 6.66
C SER A 53 2.75 7.33 6.44
N LEU A 54 3.80 7.54 7.23
CA LEU A 54 5.01 6.71 7.16
C LEU A 54 4.72 5.23 7.45
N MET A 55 3.73 4.92 8.31
CA MET A 55 3.36 3.54 8.63
C MET A 55 2.73 2.83 7.43
N GLU A 56 1.84 3.51 6.70
CA GLU A 56 1.21 2.94 5.49
C GLU A 56 2.25 2.68 4.41
N ILE A 57 3.17 3.62 4.21
CA ILE A 57 4.26 3.48 3.25
C ILE A 57 5.16 2.30 3.65
N ASN A 58 5.56 2.19 4.91
CA ASN A 58 6.43 1.11 5.35
C ASN A 58 5.77 -0.28 5.24
N VAL A 59 4.45 -0.35 5.37
CA VAL A 59 3.70 -1.61 5.20
C VAL A 59 3.65 -2.04 3.73
N ILE A 60 3.41 -1.11 2.81
CA ILE A 60 3.22 -1.46 1.39
C ILE A 60 4.53 -1.53 0.59
N ARG A 61 5.53 -0.73 0.97
CA ARG A 61 6.75 -0.50 0.19
C ARG A 61 7.48 -1.79 -0.20
N PRO A 62 7.80 -2.73 0.72
CA PRO A 62 8.61 -3.89 0.36
C PRO A 62 7.99 -4.75 -0.73
N PHE A 63 6.66 -4.94 -0.67
CA PHE A 63 5.93 -5.69 -1.67
C PHE A 63 5.80 -4.90 -2.98
N LEU A 64 5.34 -3.65 -2.90
CA LEU A 64 5.02 -2.86 -4.08
C LEU A 64 6.25 -2.59 -4.95
N THR A 65 7.39 -2.25 -4.35
CA THR A 65 8.60 -1.96 -5.13
C THR A 65 9.13 -3.19 -5.83
N GLN A 66 9.10 -4.37 -5.19
CA GLN A 66 9.54 -5.62 -5.81
C GLN A 66 8.63 -6.03 -6.98
N ALA A 67 7.31 -5.93 -6.79
CA ALA A 67 6.36 -6.26 -7.84
C ALA A 67 6.52 -5.33 -9.05
N LEU A 68 6.69 -4.02 -8.82
CA LEU A 68 6.90 -3.05 -9.89
C LEU A 68 8.23 -3.25 -10.61
N ASP A 69 9.29 -3.63 -9.91
CA ASP A 69 10.58 -3.95 -10.52
C ASP A 69 10.48 -5.15 -11.47
N HIS A 70 9.81 -6.22 -11.04
CA HIS A 70 9.53 -7.37 -11.91
C HIS A 70 8.67 -6.99 -13.12
N MET A 71 7.62 -6.19 -12.93
CA MET A 71 6.80 -5.68 -14.04
C MET A 71 7.62 -4.84 -15.01
N HIS A 72 8.52 -3.99 -14.51
CA HIS A 72 9.40 -3.17 -15.34
C HIS A 72 10.33 -4.03 -16.18
N ASN A 73 11.01 -5.01 -15.56
CA ASN A 73 11.89 -5.95 -16.26
C ASN A 73 11.16 -6.72 -17.37
N LEU A 74 9.93 -7.19 -17.09
CA LEU A 74 9.11 -7.87 -18.10
C LEU A 74 8.76 -6.96 -19.27
N ARG A 75 8.45 -5.69 -19.02
CA ARG A 75 8.16 -4.71 -20.10
C ARG A 75 9.40 -4.42 -20.95
N CYS A 76 10.56 -4.28 -20.33
CA CYS A 76 11.82 -4.09 -21.05
C CYS A 76 12.13 -5.28 -21.96
N HIS A 77 12.00 -6.51 -21.45
CA HIS A 77 12.21 -7.72 -22.26
C HIS A 77 11.26 -7.82 -23.46
N VAL A 78 9.99 -7.45 -23.29
CA VAL A 78 9.01 -7.41 -24.40
C VAL A 78 9.39 -6.34 -25.43
N ALA A 79 9.85 -5.16 -24.98
CA ALA A 79 10.28 -4.09 -25.88
C ALA A 79 11.55 -4.45 -26.67
N GLU A 80 12.46 -5.23 -26.09
CA GLU A 80 13.70 -5.69 -26.73
C GLU A 80 13.50 -6.84 -27.73
N ASN A 81 12.44 -7.65 -27.59
CA ASN A 81 12.10 -8.75 -28.51
C ASN A 81 10.69 -8.62 -29.11
N PRO A 82 10.46 -7.68 -30.05
CA PRO A 82 9.15 -7.46 -30.65
C PRO A 82 8.70 -8.55 -31.64
N SER A 83 9.54 -9.54 -31.96
CA SER A 83 9.33 -10.51 -33.05
C SER A 83 8.70 -11.85 -32.67
N ASN A 84 8.18 -12.01 -31.45
CA ASN A 84 7.56 -13.27 -30.98
C ASN A 84 6.02 -13.24 -30.91
N THR A 85 5.37 -12.31 -31.61
CA THR A 85 3.90 -12.23 -31.76
C THR A 85 3.50 -12.05 -33.20
#